data_AF-A0A1K1LMK9-F1
#
_entry.id   AF-A0A1K1LMK9-F1
#
_cell.length_a   1.000
_cell.length_b   1.000
_cell.length_c   1.000
_cell.angle_alpha   90.00
_cell.angle_beta   90.00
_cell.angle_gamma   90.00
#
_symmetry.space_group_name_H-M   'P 1'
#
loop_
_entity.id
_entity.type
_entity.pdbx_description
1 polymer ?
#
loop_
_entity_poly.entity_id
_entity_poly.type
_entity_poly.pdbx_seq_one_letter_code
_entity_poly.pdbx_strand_id
1 'polypeptide(L)'
;MYDLTLFSATQGLQNVYTPFPFKMHLGFCIIATILYLIQFYRRGSFHYLVLMAAIDLTFLTQTTICNDGSRVAVLGIVEVALLAIAAVLNIHYGKQQKAVKAAANAAADEQNERKKNAEREQSEKDKAVVDNAFED
;
A
#
# COMPACT_ATOMS: atom_id res chain seq x y z
N MET A 1 -11.16 31.81 -30.38
CA MET A 1 -11.82 32.53 -29.27
C MET A 1 -12.06 31.63 -28.05
N TYR A 2 -12.45 30.35 -28.23
CA TYR A 2 -12.57 29.39 -27.12
C TYR A 2 -11.27 29.11 -26.35
N ASP A 3 -10.11 29.07 -27.03
CA ASP A 3 -8.82 28.83 -26.36
C ASP A 3 -8.40 29.95 -25.41
N LEU A 4 -8.74 31.22 -25.70
CA LEU A 4 -8.37 32.36 -24.87
C LEU A 4 -9.20 32.42 -23.57
N THR A 5 -10.47 32.04 -23.66
CA THR A 5 -11.37 31.94 -22.50
C THR A 5 -11.00 30.76 -21.60
N LEU A 6 -10.61 29.62 -22.20
CA LEU A 6 -10.17 28.44 -21.46
C LEU A 6 -8.83 28.69 -20.75
N PHE A 7 -7.90 29.39 -21.43
CA PHE A 7 -6.62 29.81 -20.84
C PHE A 7 -6.80 30.78 -19.66
N SER A 8 -7.70 31.76 -19.78
CA SER A 8 -8.03 32.69 -18.68
C SER A 8 -8.71 31.99 -17.50
N ALA A 9 -9.58 31.01 -17.75
CA ALA A 9 -10.22 30.24 -16.69
C ALA A 9 -9.21 29.38 -15.90
N THR A 10 -8.19 28.82 -16.56
CA THR A 10 -7.08 28.10 -15.88
C THR A 10 -6.18 29.02 -15.06
N GLN A 11 -5.96 30.26 -15.49
CA GLN A 11 -5.12 31.23 -14.76
C GLN A 11 -5.76 31.70 -13.44
N GLY A 12 -7.09 31.68 -13.34
CA GLY A 12 -7.81 32.02 -12.11
C GLY A 12 -7.96 30.84 -11.12
N LEU A 13 -7.71 29.61 -11.55
CA LEU A 13 -7.77 28.42 -10.70
C LEU A 13 -6.39 27.96 -10.22
N GLN A 14 -5.34 28.15 -11.02
CA GLN A 14 -4.01 27.68 -10.68
C GLN A 14 -3.30 28.63 -9.74
N ASN A 15 -3.12 28.21 -8.49
CA ASN A 15 -2.37 28.95 -7.48
C ASN A 15 -0.89 29.11 -7.89
N VAL A 16 -0.31 30.30 -7.67
CA VAL A 16 1.08 30.66 -8.04
C VAL A 16 2.12 29.72 -7.39
N TYR A 17 1.76 29.11 -6.26
CA TYR A 17 2.65 28.31 -5.43
C TYR A 17 2.84 26.85 -5.90
N THR A 18 2.15 26.40 -6.95
CA THR A 18 2.24 25.01 -7.42
C THR A 18 2.71 24.92 -8.88
N PRO A 19 3.86 24.25 -9.16
CA PRO A 19 4.47 24.23 -10.49
C PRO A 19 3.77 23.26 -11.46
N PHE A 20 2.85 22.43 -10.98
CA PHE A 20 2.19 21.40 -11.79
C PHE A 20 0.86 21.93 -12.36
N PRO A 21 0.56 21.70 -13.65
CA PRO A 21 -0.68 22.17 -14.25
C PRO A 21 -1.89 21.46 -13.65
N PHE A 22 -2.93 22.22 -13.29
CA PHE A 22 -4.12 21.76 -12.56
C PHE A 22 -4.75 20.47 -13.13
N LYS A 23 -4.87 20.37 -14.46
CA LYS A 23 -5.44 19.19 -15.14
C LYS A 23 -4.64 17.92 -14.92
N MET A 24 -3.31 18.02 -14.90
CA MET A 24 -2.44 16.87 -14.66
C MET A 24 -2.48 16.46 -13.20
N HIS A 25 -2.53 17.43 -12.27
CA HIS A 25 -2.63 17.14 -10.83
C HIS A 25 -3.93 16.41 -10.49
N LEU A 26 -5.05 16.87 -11.06
CA LEU A 26 -6.35 16.21 -10.93
C LEU A 26 -6.29 14.77 -11.45
N GLY A 27 -5.69 14.54 -12.62
CA GLY A 27 -5.52 13.21 -13.18
C GLY A 27 -4.68 12.29 -12.27
N PHE A 28 -3.59 12.82 -11.71
CA PHE A 28 -2.77 12.10 -10.74
C PHE A 28 -3.56 11.74 -9.48
N CYS A 29 -4.35 12.67 -8.91
CA CYS A 29 -5.14 12.43 -7.71
C CYS A 29 -6.16 11.30 -7.96
N ILE A 30 -6.92 11.35 -9.05
CA ILE A 30 -7.88 10.29 -9.39
C ILE A 30 -7.21 8.91 -9.47
N ILE A 31 -6.07 8.82 -10.16
CA ILE A 31 -5.32 7.56 -10.26
C ILE A 31 -4.84 7.11 -8.88
N ALA A 32 -4.28 8.01 -8.09
CA ALA A 32 -3.82 7.72 -6.74
C ALA A 32 -4.97 7.22 -5.86
N THR A 33 -6.12 7.89 -5.84
CA THR A 33 -7.34 7.48 -5.12
C THR A 33 -7.74 6.05 -5.49
N ILE A 34 -7.81 5.72 -6.78
CA ILE A 34 -8.17 4.38 -7.24
C ILE A 34 -7.16 3.34 -6.73
N LEU A 35 -5.86 3.59 -6.92
CA LEU A 35 -4.82 2.64 -6.51
C LEU A 35 -4.80 2.44 -5.00
N TYR A 36 -4.93 3.51 -4.21
CA TYR A 36 -4.93 3.43 -2.75
C TYR A 36 -6.20 2.78 -2.19
N LEU A 37 -7.36 2.97 -2.84
CA LEU A 37 -8.57 2.23 -2.50
C LEU A 37 -8.41 0.74 -2.78
N ILE A 38 -7.91 0.36 -3.96
CA ILE A 38 -7.65 -1.06 -4.29
C ILE A 38 -6.68 -1.68 -3.27
N GLN A 39 -5.62 -0.95 -2.90
CA GLN A 39 -4.65 -1.40 -1.91
C GLN A 39 -5.26 -1.52 -0.52
N PHE A 40 -6.13 -0.60 -0.13
CA PHE A 40 -6.89 -0.68 1.10
C PHE A 40 -7.79 -1.92 1.13
N TYR A 41 -8.57 -2.18 0.07
CA TYR A 41 -9.40 -3.38 -0.02
C TYR A 41 -8.59 -4.68 0.03
N ARG A 42 -7.41 -4.71 -0.60
CA ARG A 42 -6.58 -5.93 -0.67
C ARG A 42 -5.76 -6.20 0.59
N ARG A 43 -5.31 -5.17 1.29
CA ARG A 43 -4.39 -5.28 2.44
C ARG A 43 -5.03 -4.93 3.78
N GLY A 44 -6.16 -4.23 3.77
CA GLY A 44 -6.93 -3.84 4.95
C GLY A 44 -6.25 -2.82 5.86
N SER A 45 -5.19 -2.14 5.41
CA SER A 45 -4.40 -1.26 6.27
C SER A 45 -4.71 0.22 6.04
N PHE A 46 -5.00 0.93 7.13
CA PHE A 46 -5.40 2.34 7.11
C PHE A 46 -4.35 3.30 6.55
N HIS A 47 -3.06 2.93 6.53
CA HIS A 47 -2.02 3.81 5.98
C HIS A 47 -2.28 4.18 4.51
N TYR A 48 -2.93 3.32 3.74
CA TYR A 48 -3.31 3.62 2.36
C TYR A 48 -4.38 4.72 2.27
N LEU A 49 -5.33 4.77 3.21
CA LEU A 49 -6.34 5.84 3.26
C LEU A 49 -5.73 7.17 3.71
N VAL A 50 -4.79 7.13 4.65
CA VAL A 50 -4.07 8.34 5.10
C VAL A 50 -3.20 8.91 3.98
N LEU A 51 -2.51 8.04 3.22
CA LEU A 51 -1.74 8.44 2.02
C LEU A 51 -2.62 9.05 0.94
N MET A 52 -3.78 8.43 0.66
CA MET A 52 -4.77 8.97 -0.27
C MET A 52 -5.24 10.37 0.17
N ALA A 53 -5.62 10.52 1.43
CA ALA A 53 -6.07 11.80 1.97
C ALA A 53 -4.98 12.88 1.91
N ALA A 54 -3.72 12.53 2.18
CA ALA A 54 -2.60 13.47 2.07
C ALA A 54 -2.45 13.99 0.63
N ILE A 55 -2.51 13.11 -0.36
CA ILE A 55 -2.39 13.46 -1.79
C ILE A 55 -3.56 14.33 -2.26
N ASP A 56 -4.79 13.96 -1.89
CA ASP A 56 -5.99 14.73 -2.23
C ASP A 56 -6.00 16.10 -1.53
N LEU A 57 -5.41 16.19 -0.34
CA LEU A 57 -5.23 17.47 0.37
C LEU A 57 -4.25 18.39 -0.37
N THR A 58 -3.18 17.85 -0.96
CA THR A 58 -2.25 18.62 -1.81
C THR A 58 -2.98 19.21 -3.02
N PHE A 59 -3.98 18.53 -3.58
CA PHE A 59 -4.82 19.09 -4.64
C PHE A 59 -5.64 20.29 -4.19
N LEU A 60 -6.11 20.28 -2.94
CA LEU A 60 -6.87 21.40 -2.37
C LEU A 60 -6.06 22.70 -2.33
N THR A 61 -4.73 22.62 -2.18
CA THR A 61 -3.83 23.79 -2.21
C THR A 61 -3.80 24.50 -3.58
N GLN A 62 -4.19 23.79 -4.65
CA GLN A 62 -4.28 24.29 -6.02
C GLN A 62 -5.67 24.79 -6.38
N THR A 63 -6.64 24.69 -5.47
CA THR A 63 -7.99 25.21 -5.70
C THR A 63 -8.11 26.64 -5.18
N THR A 64 -9.10 27.37 -5.69
CA THR A 64 -9.45 28.75 -5.32
C THR A 64 -9.79 28.94 -3.83
N ILE A 65 -9.88 27.86 -3.06
CA ILE A 65 -10.06 27.87 -1.59
C ILE A 65 -8.79 28.38 -0.87
N CYS A 66 -7.62 28.27 -1.53
CA CYS A 66 -6.30 28.53 -0.95
C CYS A 66 -5.53 29.65 -1.68
N ASN A 67 -6.19 30.79 -1.88
CA ASN A 67 -5.59 31.98 -2.49
C ASN A 67 -4.63 32.76 -1.55
N ASP A 68 -4.62 32.44 -0.25
CA ASP A 68 -3.75 33.07 0.75
C ASP A 68 -2.55 32.18 1.06
N GLY A 69 -1.33 32.73 1.01
CA GLY A 69 -0.09 31.99 1.31
C GLY A 69 -0.08 31.34 2.70
N SER A 70 -0.76 31.93 3.69
CA SER A 70 -0.89 31.33 5.04
C SER A 70 -1.72 30.05 5.04
N ARG A 71 -2.78 29.94 4.22
CA ARG A 71 -3.60 28.72 4.14
C ARG A 71 -2.84 27.58 3.47
N VAL A 72 -2.07 27.92 2.43
CA VAL A 72 -1.15 26.98 1.78
C VAL A 72 -0.12 26.46 2.78
N ALA A 73 0.47 27.33 3.61
CA ALA A 73 1.43 26.93 4.64
C ALA A 73 0.81 26.00 5.69
N VAL A 74 -0.40 26.31 6.18
CA VAL A 74 -1.11 25.44 7.14
C VAL A 74 -1.41 24.07 6.53
N LEU A 75 -1.89 24.03 5.28
CA LEU A 75 -2.16 22.77 4.59
C LEU A 75 -0.89 21.96 4.37
N GLY A 76 0.24 22.61 4.06
CA GLY A 76 1.53 21.93 3.97
C GLY A 76 1.96 21.30 5.29
N ILE A 77 1.71 21.96 6.44
CA ILE A 77 1.97 21.37 7.77
C ILE A 77 1.06 20.16 8.00
N VAL A 78 -0.23 20.26 7.66
CA VAL A 78 -1.19 19.17 7.81
C VAL A 78 -0.81 17.98 6.92
N GLU A 79 -0.41 18.23 5.68
CA GLU A 79 0.06 17.21 4.75
C GLU A 79 1.29 16.46 5.31
N VAL A 80 2.29 17.19 5.80
CA VAL A 80 3.47 16.60 6.44
C VAL A 80 3.08 15.74 7.65
N ALA A 81 2.12 16.20 8.46
CA ALA A 81 1.63 15.43 9.60
C ALA A 81 0.91 14.15 9.16
N LEU A 82 0.07 14.21 8.11
CA LEU A 82 -0.60 13.03 7.55
C LEU A 82 0.41 12.02 6.98
N LEU A 83 1.45 12.49 6.28
CA LEU A 83 2.51 11.62 5.77
C LEU A 83 3.30 10.95 6.91
N ALA A 84 3.57 11.66 8.00
CA ALA A 84 4.21 11.09 9.18
C ALA A 84 3.34 9.99 9.82
N ILE A 85 2.03 10.25 9.96
CA ILE A 85 1.07 9.25 10.47
C ILE A 85 1.03 8.01 9.55
N ALA A 86 0.96 8.21 8.23
CA ALA A 86 0.97 7.12 7.26
C ALA A 86 2.26 6.28 7.36
N ALA A 87 3.42 6.94 7.53
CA ALA A 87 4.70 6.26 7.69
C ALA A 87 4.74 5.40 8.96
N VAL A 88 4.27 5.93 10.10
CA VAL A 88 4.19 5.17 11.37
C VAL A 88 3.28 3.95 11.22
N LEU A 89 2.10 4.12 10.64
CA LEU A 89 1.16 3.01 10.40
C LEU A 89 1.75 1.95 9.46
N ASN A 90 2.48 2.37 8.42
CA ASN A 90 3.15 1.46 7.50
C ASN A 90 4.24 0.63 8.21
N ILE A 91 5.07 1.26 9.05
CA ILE A 91 6.10 0.56 9.83
C ILE A 91 5.46 -0.46 10.77
N HIS A 92 4.39 -0.06 11.46
CA HIS A 92 3.67 -0.95 12.37
C HIS A 92 3.06 -2.15 11.63
N TYR A 93 2.39 -1.90 10.51
CA TYR A 93 1.79 -2.93 9.67
C TYR A 93 2.85 -3.88 9.07
N GLY A 94 4.01 -3.34 8.65
CA GLY A 94 5.13 -4.12 8.17
C GLY A 94 5.71 -5.06 9.23
N LYS A 95 5.79 -4.63 10.50
CA LYS A 95 6.20 -5.50 11.61
C LYS A 95 5.20 -6.61 11.85
N GLN A 96 3.89 -6.30 11.85
CA GLN A 96 2.85 -7.33 12.01
C GLN A 96 2.90 -8.36 10.88
N GLN A 97 3.02 -7.93 9.61
CA GLN A 97 3.13 -8.86 8.49
C GLN A 97 4.37 -9.76 8.59
N LYS A 98 5.51 -9.24 9.04
CA LYS A 98 6.72 -10.04 9.24
C LYS A 98 6.51 -11.12 10.31
N ALA A 99 5.87 -10.77 11.42
CA ALA A 99 5.56 -11.72 12.48
C ALA A 99 4.61 -12.83 11.99
N VAL A 100 3.55 -12.46 11.26
CA VAL A 100 2.60 -13.43 10.68
C VAL A 100 3.30 -14.35 9.68
N LYS A 101 4.13 -13.83 8.78
CA LYS A 101 4.88 -14.65 7.82
C LYS A 101 5.89 -15.57 8.49
N ALA A 102 6.57 -15.10 9.54
CA ALA A 102 7.52 -15.92 10.30
C ALA A 102 6.81 -17.10 10.98
N ALA A 103 5.63 -16.86 11.59
CA ALA A 103 4.82 -17.93 12.18
C ALA A 103 4.29 -18.92 11.13
N ALA A 104 3.84 -18.43 9.97
CA ALA A 104 3.39 -19.29 8.87
C ALA A 104 4.52 -20.17 8.31
N ASN A 105 5.73 -19.61 8.16
CA ASN A 105 6.89 -20.37 7.70
C ASN A 105 7.31 -21.44 8.72
N ALA A 106 7.37 -21.11 10.01
CA ALA A 106 7.68 -22.08 11.06
C ALA A 106 6.67 -23.25 11.08
N ALA A 107 5.38 -22.97 10.93
CA ALA A 107 4.35 -24.00 10.85
C ALA A 107 4.48 -24.86 9.58
N ALA A 108 4.86 -24.27 8.44
CA ALA A 108 5.09 -25.00 7.20
C ALA A 108 6.33 -25.90 7.28
N ASP A 109 7.40 -25.44 7.95
CA ASP A 109 8.62 -26.20 8.18
C ASP A 109 8.33 -27.42 9.08
N GLU A 110 7.62 -27.22 10.21
CA GLU A 110 7.19 -28.34 11.07
C GLU A 110 6.30 -29.35 10.32
N GLN A 111 5.38 -28.88 9.47
CA GLN A 111 4.52 -29.76 8.69
C GLN A 111 5.31 -30.56 7.65
N ASN A 112 6.31 -29.95 7.01
CA ASN A 112 7.19 -30.64 6.06
C ASN A 112 8.09 -31.67 6.76
N GLU A 113 8.62 -31.36 7.93
CA GLU A 113 9.41 -32.32 8.72
C GLU A 113 8.57 -33.53 9.13
N ARG A 114 7.33 -33.32 9.59
CA ARG A 114 6.40 -34.41 9.92
C ARG A 114 6.07 -35.29 8.72
N LYS A 115 5.81 -34.69 7.55
CA LYS A 115 5.58 -35.45 6.30
C LYS A 115 6.80 -36.28 5.92
N LYS A 116 8.00 -35.68 5.95
CA LYS A 116 9.25 -36.36 5.61
C LYS A 116 9.56 -37.52 6.57
N ASN A 117 9.26 -37.37 7.86
CA ASN A 117 9.45 -38.45 8.82
C ASN A 117 8.42 -39.57 8.63
N ALA A 118 7.15 -39.26 8.36
CA ALA A 118 6.14 -40.27 8.05
C ALA A 118 6.48 -41.05 6.76
N GLU A 119 6.97 -40.36 5.73
CA GLU A 119 7.43 -40.99 4.48
C GLU A 119 8.63 -41.93 4.72
N ARG A 120 9.56 -41.55 5.61
CA ARG A 120 10.70 -42.40 5.99
C ARG A 120 10.25 -43.64 6.75
N GLU A 121 9.39 -43.48 7.75
CA GLU A 121 8.85 -44.60 8.53
C GLU A 121 8.06 -45.58 7.64
N GLN A 122 7.32 -45.05 6.67
CA GLN A 122 6.58 -45.88 5.73
C GLN A 122 7.50 -46.60 4.74
N SER A 123 8.55 -45.93 4.24
CA SER A 123 9.59 -46.56 3.43
C SER A 123 10.36 -47.66 4.17
N GLU A 124 10.61 -47.50 5.47
CA GLU A 124 11.28 -48.52 6.30
C GLU A 124 10.37 -49.72 6.53
N LYS A 125 9.09 -49.50 6.80
CA LYS A 125 8.10 -50.58 6.92
C LYS A 125 7.93 -51.34 5.61
N ASP A 126 7.84 -50.63 4.48
CA ASP A 126 7.73 -51.26 3.17
C ASP A 126 8.97 -52.10 2.85
N LYS A 127 10.18 -51.61 3.16
CA LYS A 127 11.41 -52.41 3.03
C LYS A 127 11.39 -53.68 3.90
N ALA A 128 10.99 -53.56 5.17
CA ALA A 128 10.93 -54.72 6.07
C ALA A 128 9.90 -55.76 5.62
N VAL A 129 8.77 -55.34 5.03
CA VAL A 129 7.77 -56.27 4.46
C VAL A 129 8.33 -56.98 3.22
N VAL A 130 9.04 -56.24 2.36
CA VAL A 130 9.69 -56.80 1.17
C VAL A 130 10.75 -57.82 1.56
N ASP A 131 11.67 -57.49 2.46
CA ASP A 131 12.75 -58.39 2.87
C ASP A 131 12.21 -59.70 3.49
N ASN A 132 11.18 -59.62 4.33
CA ASN A 132 10.53 -60.80 4.91
C ASN A 132 9.78 -61.68 3.87
N ALA A 133 9.43 -61.15 2.70
CA ALA A 133 8.68 -61.87 1.67
C ALA A 133 9.58 -62.69 0.71
N PHE A 134 10.91 -62.53 0.77
CA PHE A 134 11.86 -63.24 -0.09
C PHE A 134 12.76 -64.24 0.69
N GLU A 135 12.49 -64.49 1.98
CA GLU A 135 13.24 -65.42 2.83
C GLU A 135 12.63 -66.85 2.94
N ASP A 136 11.52 -67.15 2.25
CA ASP A 136 10.94 -68.51 2.08
C ASP A 136 11.37 -69.17 0.75
#